data_AF-A0A2H0SGN8-F1
#
_entry.id   AF-A0A2H0SGN8-F1
#
_cell.length_a   1.000
_cell.length_b   1.000
_cell.length_c   1.000
_cell.angle_alpha   90.00
_cell.angle_beta   90.00
_cell.angle_gamma   90.00
#
_symmetry.space_group_name_H-M   'P 1'
#
loop_
_entity.id
_entity.type
_entity.pdbx_description
1 polymer ?
#
loop_
_entity_poly.entity_id
_entity_poly.type
_entity_poly.pdbx_seq_one_letter_code
_entity_poly.pdbx_strand_id
1 'polypeptide(L)'
;MSLRQEKVNSLLRNLAAKFLARELDRKTLVSVTNIKVSSDLKNATVFIIVFPEKEEGVILGKIRPGEFRGFVKENMKTKFLPAFEFKIDESLKKERKMDKLIDSTK
;
A
#
# COMPACT_ATOMS: atom_id res chain seq x y z
N MET A 1 -12.81 -9.85 -11.75
CA MET A 1 -13.13 -9.06 -10.53
C MET A 1 -14.55 -8.54 -10.66
N SER A 2 -15.30 -8.42 -9.56
CA SER A 2 -16.63 -7.80 -9.61
C SER A 2 -16.49 -6.27 -9.74
N LEU A 3 -17.36 -5.61 -10.52
CA LEU A 3 -17.44 -4.14 -10.65
C LEU A 3 -17.44 -3.40 -9.29
N ARG A 4 -17.98 -4.06 -8.26
CA ARG A 4 -17.99 -3.54 -6.89
C ARG A 4 -16.60 -3.54 -6.25
N GLN A 5 -15.80 -4.57 -6.48
CA GLN A 5 -14.45 -4.67 -5.95
C GLN A 5 -13.55 -3.60 -6.56
N GLU A 6 -13.61 -3.37 -7.87
CA GLU A 6 -12.79 -2.34 -8.53
C GLU A 6 -13.09 -0.93 -8.02
N LYS A 7 -14.37 -0.60 -7.81
CA LYS A 7 -14.77 0.68 -7.22
C LYS A 7 -14.23 0.83 -5.80
N VAL A 8 -14.38 -0.20 -4.96
CA VAL A 8 -13.83 -0.19 -3.59
C VAL A 8 -12.31 -0.05 -3.63
N ASN A 9 -11.63 -0.75 -4.54
CA ASN A 9 -10.18 -0.73 -4.64
C ASN A 9 -9.66 0.66 -5.02
N SER A 10 -10.30 1.29 -6.01
CA SER A 10 -9.95 2.64 -6.47
C SER A 10 -10.16 3.69 -5.37
N LEU A 11 -11.25 3.58 -4.60
CA LEU A 11 -11.53 4.46 -3.46
C LEU A 11 -10.50 4.25 -2.33
N LEU A 12 -10.24 3.00 -1.95
CA LEU A 12 -9.24 2.69 -0.93
C LEU A 12 -7.85 3.16 -1.33
N ARG A 13 -7.49 3.07 -2.62
CA ARG A 13 -6.20 3.54 -3.13
C ARG A 13 -6.03 5.04 -2.94
N ASN A 14 -7.06 5.82 -3.29
CA ASN A 14 -7.06 7.26 -3.10
C ASN A 14 -7.01 7.65 -1.61
N LEU A 15 -7.73 6.93 -0.75
CA LEU A 15 -7.71 7.18 0.69
C LEU A 15 -6.37 6.80 1.32
N ALA A 16 -5.77 5.68 0.91
CA ALA A 16 -4.45 5.26 1.36
C ALA A 16 -3.39 6.31 0.98
N ALA A 17 -3.40 6.79 -0.26
CA ALA A 17 -2.47 7.83 -0.70
C ALA A 17 -2.62 9.13 0.12
N LYS A 18 -3.86 9.58 0.37
CA LYS A 18 -4.13 10.77 1.20
C LYS A 18 -3.70 10.59 2.64
N PHE A 19 -3.95 9.43 3.23
CA PHE A 19 -3.56 9.11 4.60
C PHE A 19 -2.04 9.14 4.75
N LEU A 20 -1.33 8.42 3.86
CA LEU A 20 0.13 8.37 3.89
C LEU A 20 0.77 9.74 3.65
N ALA A 21 0.20 10.57 2.77
CA ALA A 21 0.68 11.93 2.55
C ALA A 21 0.48 12.86 3.76
N ARG A 22 -0.47 12.54 4.65
CA ARG A 22 -0.73 13.29 5.89
C ARG A 22 0.19 12.86 7.02
N GLU A 23 0.39 11.55 7.17
CA GLU A 23 1.07 10.96 8.32
C GLU A 23 2.59 10.95 8.18
N LEU A 24 3.11 11.06 6.95
CA LEU A 24 4.53 10.88 6.67
C LEU A 24 5.24 12.19 6.36
N ASP A 25 6.50 12.25 6.77
CA ASP A 25 7.36 13.40 6.55
C ASP A 25 7.68 13.61 5.07
N ARG A 26 7.78 14.87 4.63
CA ARG A 26 8.09 15.24 3.23
C ARG A 26 9.46 14.75 2.72
N LYS A 27 10.31 14.20 3.59
CA LYS A 27 11.64 13.69 3.26
C LYS A 27 11.61 12.27 2.67
N THR A 28 10.52 11.54 2.87
CA THR A 28 10.33 10.18 2.36
C THR A 28 9.20 10.15 1.34
N LEU A 29 9.48 9.60 0.17
CA LEU A 29 8.49 9.39 -0.88
C LEU A 29 7.82 8.04 -0.64
N VAL A 30 6.51 8.05 -0.42
CA VAL A 30 5.72 6.83 -0.26
C VAL A 30 4.61 6.78 -1.28
N SER A 31 4.57 5.70 -2.05
CA SER A 31 3.60 5.52 -3.13
C SER A 31 2.82 4.22 -2.94
N VAL A 32 1.50 4.28 -3.09
CA VAL A 32 0.63 3.10 -3.09
C VAL A 32 0.62 2.49 -4.49
N THR A 33 1.18 1.30 -4.65
CA THR A 33 1.26 0.61 -5.95
C THR A 33 0.03 -0.22 -6.23
N ASN A 34 -0.49 -0.90 -5.22
CA ASN A 34 -1.63 -1.78 -5.37
C ASN A 34 -2.37 -1.97 -4.04
N ILE A 35 -3.63 -2.36 -4.13
CA ILE A 35 -4.41 -2.84 -2.98
C ILE A 35 -5.07 -4.15 -3.39
N LYS A 36 -4.92 -5.17 -2.55
CA LYS A 36 -5.61 -6.45 -2.71
C LYS A 36 -6.66 -6.58 -1.64
N VAL A 37 -7.92 -6.58 -2.05
CA VAL A 37 -9.06 -6.84 -1.17
C VAL A 37 -9.48 -8.29 -1.35
N SER A 38 -9.71 -9.00 -0.24
CA SER A 38 -10.20 -10.37 -0.26
C SER A 38 -11.59 -10.47 -0.89
N SER A 39 -11.94 -11.64 -1.43
CA SER A 39 -13.24 -11.89 -2.06
C SER A 39 -14.41 -11.68 -1.10
N ASP A 40 -14.21 -11.92 0.19
CA ASP A 40 -15.18 -11.70 1.27
C ASP A 40 -15.19 -10.25 1.82
N LEU A 41 -14.36 -9.36 1.27
CA LEU A 41 -14.21 -7.95 1.68
C LEU A 41 -13.82 -7.75 3.15
N LYS A 42 -13.33 -8.79 3.84
CA LYS A 42 -12.94 -8.71 5.26
C LYS A 42 -11.50 -8.28 5.47
N ASN A 43 -10.63 -8.49 4.48
CA ASN A 43 -9.21 -8.16 4.56
C ASN A 43 -8.78 -7.33 3.34
N ALA A 44 -7.90 -6.37 3.57
CA ALA A 44 -7.33 -5.54 2.52
C ALA A 44 -5.83 -5.32 2.79
N THR A 45 -4.99 -5.76 1.87
CA THR A 45 -3.55 -5.55 1.91
C THR A 45 -3.18 -4.39 1.00
N VAL A 46 -2.57 -3.35 1.56
CA VAL A 46 -2.06 -2.17 0.87
C VAL A 46 -0.57 -2.36 0.59
N PHE A 47 -0.21 -2.36 -0.68
CA PHE A 47 1.17 -2.45 -1.13
C PHE A 47 1.71 -1.05 -1.37
N ILE A 48 2.86 -0.77 -0.75
CA ILE A 48 3.52 0.53 -0.81
C ILE A 48 4.98 0.38 -1.21
N ILE A 49 5.52 1.42 -1.83
CA ILE A 49 6.94 1.58 -2.07
C ILE A 49 7.40 2.82 -1.32
N VAL A 50 8.56 2.71 -0.69
CA VAL A 50 9.18 3.78 0.09
C VAL A 50 10.52 4.12 -0.54
N PHE A 51 10.77 5.41 -0.74
CA PHE A 51 12.04 5.93 -1.21
C PHE A 51 12.55 7.02 -0.24
N PRO A 52 13.80 6.93 0.26
CA PRO A 52 14.79 5.88 -0.03
C PRO A 52 14.49 4.54 0.68
N GLU A 53 14.90 3.41 0.08
CA GLU A 53 14.58 2.04 0.58
C GLU A 53 15.02 1.78 2.03
N LYS A 54 16.08 2.45 2.49
CA LYS A 54 16.57 2.35 3.88
C LYS A 54 15.53 2.76 4.93
N GLU A 55 14.53 3.55 4.53
CA GLU A 55 13.47 4.05 5.41
C GLU A 55 12.25 3.09 5.46
N GLU A 56 12.23 2.02 4.66
CA GLU A 56 11.07 1.10 4.57
C GLU A 56 10.60 0.58 5.92
N GLY A 57 11.53 0.10 6.75
CA GLY A 57 11.20 -0.41 8.09
C GLY A 57 10.68 0.66 9.03
N VAL A 58 11.26 1.86 8.96
CA VAL A 58 10.83 3.02 9.78
C VAL A 58 9.42 3.46 9.39
N ILE A 59 9.17 3.58 8.09
CA ILE A 59 7.87 3.98 7.55
C ILE A 59 6.81 2.94 7.85
N LEU A 60 7.10 1.64 7.65
CA LEU A 60 6.16 0.58 8.01
C LEU A 60 5.82 0.58 9.50
N GLY A 61 6.80 0.85 10.37
CA GLY A 61 6.57 0.96 11.82
C GLY A 61 5.76 2.20 12.22
N LYS A 62 5.81 3.28 11.44
CA LYS A 62 5.00 4.49 11.66
C LYS A 62 3.53 4.30 11.23
N ILE A 63 3.28 3.50 10.21
CA ILE A 63 1.92 3.30 9.70
C ILE A 63 1.13 2.43 10.68
N ARG A 64 0.02 2.98 11.19
CA ARG A 64 -0.88 2.27 12.10
C ARG A 64 -2.15 1.87 11.36
N PRO A 65 -2.39 0.56 11.13
CA PRO A 65 -3.59 0.10 10.42
C PRO A 65 -4.91 0.51 11.08
N GLY A 66 -4.92 0.66 12.41
CA GLY A 66 -6.08 1.14 13.16
C GLY A 66 -6.45 2.60 12.85
N GLU A 67 -5.45 3.48 12.73
CA GLU A 67 -5.67 4.89 12.38
C GLU A 67 -6.12 5.01 10.92
N PHE A 68 -5.51 4.24 10.02
CA PHE A 68 -5.97 4.17 8.63
C PHE A 68 -7.41 3.67 8.54
N ARG A 69 -7.78 2.64 9.32
CA ARG A 69 -9.15 2.15 9.40
C ARG A 69 -10.11 3.25 9.88
N GLY A 70 -9.74 4.02 10.90
CA GLY A 70 -10.50 5.18 11.36
C GLY A 70 -10.71 6.21 10.26
N PHE A 71 -9.63 6.60 9.60
CA PHE A 71 -9.66 7.54 8.47
C PHE A 71 -10.56 7.08 7.33
N VAL A 72 -10.50 5.80 6.94
CA VAL A 72 -11.38 5.26 5.90
C VAL A 72 -12.84 5.26 6.36
N LYS A 73 -13.12 4.94 7.63
CA LYS A 73 -14.49 4.96 8.17
C LYS A 73 -15.13 6.35 8.06
N GLU A 74 -14.36 7.40 8.30
CA GLU A 74 -14.85 8.79 8.20
C GLU A 74 -15.04 9.25 6.74
N ASN A 75 -14.22 8.75 5.82
CA ASN A 75 -14.20 9.22 4.43
C ASN A 75 -14.97 8.30 3.46
N MET A 76 -15.39 7.11 3.88
CA MET A 76 -16.09 6.13 3.05
C MET A 76 -17.33 5.59 3.77
N LYS A 77 -18.50 5.84 3.18
CA LYS A 77 -19.77 5.24 3.64
C LYS A 77 -19.85 3.78 3.17
N THR A 78 -19.30 2.86 3.97
CA THR A 78 -19.38 1.42 3.72
C THR A 78 -19.95 0.67 4.92
N LYS A 79 -20.78 -0.35 4.65
CA LYS A 79 -21.36 -1.24 5.69
C LYS A 79 -20.28 -2.15 6.32
N PHE A 80 -19.30 -2.56 5.52
CA PHE A 80 -18.22 -3.43 5.95
C PHE A 80 -16.88 -2.76 5.69
N LEU A 81 -16.05 -2.74 6.71
CA LEU A 81 -14.73 -2.14 6.67
C LEU A 81 -13.70 -3.25 6.93
N PRO A 82 -12.84 -3.56 5.95
CA PRO A 82 -11.88 -4.64 6.09
C PRO A 82 -10.85 -4.34 7.19
N ALA A 83 -10.22 -5.39 7.71
CA ALA A 83 -8.95 -5.27 8.39
C ALA A 83 -7.88 -4.89 7.35
N PHE A 84 -7.09 -3.88 7.67
CA PHE A 84 -6.03 -3.39 6.79
C PHE A 84 -4.67 -3.91 7.23
N GLU A 85 -3.83 -4.20 6.25
CA GLU A 85 -2.42 -4.57 6.43
C GLU A 85 -1.59 -3.78 5.41
N PHE A 86 -0.39 -3.36 5.80
CA PHE A 86 0.55 -2.65 4.93
C PHE A 86 1.77 -3.51 4.68
N LYS A 87 2.20 -3.60 3.42
CA LYS A 87 3.37 -4.38 2.99
C LYS A 87 4.20 -3.59 1.97
N ILE A 88 5.52 -3.78 2.01
CA ILE A 88 6.38 -3.28 0.94
C ILE A 88 6.10 -4.08 -0.33
N ASP A 89 5.97 -3.36 -1.44
CA ASP A 89 5.92 -3.97 -2.76
C ASP A 89 7.34 -4.30 -3.25
N GLU A 90 7.71 -5.57 -3.15
CA GLU A 90 9.03 -6.05 -3.58
C GLU A 90 9.14 -6.28 -5.09
N SER A 91 8.04 -6.13 -5.85
CA SER A 91 8.04 -6.42 -7.29
C SER A 91 9.12 -5.65 -8.05
N LEU A 92 9.29 -4.35 -7.76
CA LEU A 92 10.35 -3.52 -8.38
C LEU A 92 11.78 -3.90 -7.94
N LYS A 93 11.95 -4.51 -6.76
CA LYS A 93 13.28 -4.94 -6.27
C LYS A 93 13.75 -6.21 -6.96
N LYS A 94 12.81 -7.07 -7.36
CA LYS A 94 13.12 -8.34 -8.04
C LYS A 94 13.65 -8.10 -9.46
N GLU A 95 13.11 -7.12 -10.18
CA GLU A 95 13.63 -6.71 -11.50
C GLU A 95 15.10 -6.26 -11.42
N ARG A 96 15.45 -5.39 -10.47
CA ARG A 96 16.85 -4.92 -10.27
C ARG A 96 17.85 -6.03 -9.96
N LYS A 97 17.40 -7.14 -9.35
CA LYS A 97 18.29 -8.29 -9.08
C LYS A 97 18.49 -9.17 -10.30
N MET A 98 17.51 -9.25 -11.20
CA MET A 98 17.65 -10.04 -12.43
C MET A 98 18.58 -9.36 -13.44
N ASP A 99 18.56 -8.03 -13.56
CA ASP A 99 19.51 -7.31 -14.43
C ASP A 99 20.98 -7.57 -14.06
N LYS A 100 21.28 -7.74 -12.77
CA LYS A 100 22.65 -8.00 -12.30
C LYS A 100 23.18 -9.40 -12.66
N LEU A 101 22.33 -10.38 -12.93
CA LEU A 101 22.76 -11.73 -13.34
C LEU A 101 23.04 -11.83 -14.85
N ILE A 102 22.48 -10.94 -15.65
CA ILE A 102 22.62 -11.00 -17.12
C ILE A 102 23.96 -10.38 -17.55
N ASP A 103 24.47 -9.41 -16.79
CA ASP A 103 25.74 -8.73 -17.07
C ASP A 103 26.99 -9.57 -16.76
N SER A 104 26.89 -10.61 -15.92
CA SER A 104 28.04 -11.47 -15.54
C SER A 104 28.33 -12.63 -16.51
N THR A 105 27.71 -12.63 -17.70
CA THR A 105 27.92 -13.68 -18.72
C THR A 105 28.54 -13.13 -20.00
N LYS A 106 29.28 -12.03 -19.92
CA LYS A 106 29.98 -11.43 -21.07
C LYS A 106 31.49 -11.33 -20.83
#